data_AF-A0A3N4FZK9-F1
#
_entry.id   AF-A0A3N4FZK9-F1
#
_cell.length_a   1.000
_cell.length_b   1.000
_cell.length_c   1.000
_cell.angle_alpha   90.00
_cell.angle_beta   90.00
_cell.angle_gamma   90.00
#
_symmetry.space_group_name_H-M   'P 1'
#
loop_
_entity.id
_entity.type
_entity.pdbx_description
1 polymer ?
#
loop_
_entity_poly.entity_id
_entity_poly.type
_entity_poly.pdbx_seq_one_letter_code
_entity_poly.pdbx_strand_id
1 'polypeptide(L)'
;MLSENNVNYELVNTDNLNRAIKTLIKFAIESDDSNELKNVQTIFLLMRNNNFEMKDEMEAYLKREWPDFYFNEYLFEKNKDKKSQENLIKSKIKDIRNRNFTQGKNGLYSGYGTNIYLESENILRIGNVRIDNQTIDELFTVTSNSVLSSKQLVEDKLNAYRLMIFLLRYDETIIERNNELITQIIQFQDYEHATESMMSHVDSTMLILSHLLLLECLGKNKFSEIAQVLSILTNPGNQVEACKMILIFLHNYKNFKIRTNLESLFLQYSLLWANSDNISVRWNNVHLQLTLIEKKGFKKLIGKNLQSIMNTDNAMIKSQIVHKIDVLEKLDKKLSKAIYDIAKEDNNFVIRKISKLYINSH
;
A
#
# COMPACT_ATOMS: atom_id res chain seq x y z
N MET A 1 -10.58 4.89 3.80
CA MET A 1 -10.06 3.54 4.15
C MET A 1 -10.26 3.15 5.63
N LEU A 2 -11.09 3.87 6.41
CA LEU A 2 -11.15 3.74 7.88
C LEU A 2 -12.34 2.95 8.43
N SER A 3 -12.93 2.00 7.69
CA SER A 3 -14.15 1.37 8.21
C SER A 3 -14.35 -0.11 7.82
N GLU A 4 -13.49 -0.98 8.30
CA GLU A 4 -13.86 -2.38 8.57
C GLU A 4 -14.47 -2.47 9.98
N ASN A 5 -15.62 -1.82 10.18
CA ASN A 5 -16.41 -2.00 11.40
C ASN A 5 -17.50 -3.03 11.14
N ASN A 6 -17.65 -3.99 12.06
CA ASN A 6 -18.64 -5.09 12.01
C ASN A 6 -20.10 -4.65 12.10
N VAL A 7 -20.38 -3.34 12.14
CA VAL A 7 -21.74 -2.79 12.20
C VAL A 7 -22.16 -2.41 10.80
N ASN A 8 -23.01 -3.23 10.19
CA ASN A 8 -23.67 -2.87 8.94
C ASN A 8 -24.81 -1.88 9.25
N TYR A 9 -24.54 -0.58 9.07
CA TYR A 9 -25.54 0.47 9.29
C TYR A 9 -26.71 0.42 8.30
N GLU A 10 -26.61 -0.34 7.20
CA GLU A 10 -27.73 -0.60 6.29
C GLU A 10 -28.81 -1.48 6.92
N LEU A 11 -28.47 -2.23 7.98
CA LEU A 11 -29.41 -3.07 8.74
C LEU A 11 -30.08 -2.34 9.90
N VAL A 12 -29.69 -1.08 10.17
CA VAL A 12 -30.25 -0.28 11.26
C VAL A 12 -31.52 0.39 10.76
N ASN A 13 -32.60 0.36 11.57
CA ASN A 13 -33.85 1.01 11.19
C ASN A 13 -33.69 2.54 11.06
N THR A 14 -34.53 3.16 10.23
CA THR A 14 -34.45 4.58 9.89
C THR A 14 -34.59 5.49 11.11
N ASP A 15 -35.47 5.15 12.07
CA ASP A 15 -35.67 5.95 13.28
C ASP A 15 -34.43 5.99 14.19
N ASN A 16 -33.71 4.88 14.31
CA ASN A 16 -32.46 4.81 15.06
C ASN A 16 -31.36 5.59 14.35
N LEU A 17 -31.28 5.51 13.02
CA LEU A 17 -30.32 6.29 12.23
C LEU A 17 -30.56 7.80 12.40
N ASN A 18 -31.81 8.26 12.25
CA ASN A 18 -32.18 9.66 12.43
C ASN A 18 -31.84 10.15 13.86
N ARG A 19 -32.14 9.36 14.89
CA ARG A 19 -31.75 9.69 16.27
C ARG A 19 -30.24 9.76 16.45
N ALA A 20 -29.50 8.79 15.90
CA ALA A 20 -28.05 8.78 15.97
C ALA A 20 -27.45 10.04 15.33
N ILE A 21 -27.95 10.47 14.17
CA ILE A 21 -27.48 11.69 13.51
C ILE A 21 -27.71 12.94 14.36
N LYS A 22 -28.92 13.11 14.90
CA LYS A 22 -29.22 14.23 15.81
C LYS A 22 -28.28 14.24 17.01
N THR A 23 -28.06 13.08 17.63
CA THR A 23 -27.17 12.94 18.78
C THR A 23 -25.72 13.25 18.41
N LEU A 24 -25.24 12.76 17.26
CA LEU A 24 -23.87 13.00 16.80
C LEU A 24 -23.64 14.46 16.41
N ILE A 25 -24.58 15.11 15.72
CA ILE A 25 -24.50 16.53 15.40
C ILE A 25 -24.48 17.36 16.68
N LYS A 26 -25.39 17.09 17.62
CA LYS A 26 -25.42 17.79 18.91
C LYS A 26 -24.11 17.64 19.66
N PHE A 27 -23.63 16.40 19.79
CA PHE A 27 -22.36 16.10 20.44
C PHE A 27 -21.18 16.82 19.78
N ALA A 28 -21.12 16.83 18.45
CA ALA A 28 -20.05 17.48 17.70
C ALA A 28 -20.07 19.02 17.78
N ILE A 29 -21.22 19.63 18.06
CA ILE A 29 -21.33 21.07 18.35
C ILE A 29 -20.84 21.37 19.78
N GLU A 30 -21.07 20.46 20.71
CA GLU A 30 -20.76 20.63 22.15
C GLU A 30 -19.32 20.22 22.51
N SER A 31 -18.66 19.37 21.71
CA SER A 31 -17.30 18.87 21.95
C SER A 31 -16.23 19.71 21.26
N ASP A 32 -15.12 19.95 21.97
CA ASP A 32 -13.88 20.54 21.46
C ASP A 32 -12.73 19.52 21.31
N ASP A 33 -12.96 18.25 21.65
CA ASP A 33 -11.94 17.20 21.57
C ASP A 33 -11.79 16.69 20.12
N SER A 34 -10.67 17.05 19.50
CA SER A 34 -10.34 16.64 18.13
C SER A 34 -10.36 15.12 17.86
N ASN A 35 -10.07 14.27 18.84
CA ASN A 35 -10.13 12.82 18.69
C ASN A 35 -11.57 12.32 18.69
N GLU A 36 -12.41 12.86 19.58
CA GLU A 36 -13.83 12.56 19.60
C GLU A 36 -14.51 13.00 18.30
N LEU A 37 -14.18 14.20 17.80
CA LEU A 37 -14.71 14.69 16.53
C LEU A 37 -14.28 13.81 15.33
N LYS A 38 -13.05 13.27 15.32
CA LYS A 38 -12.62 12.29 14.30
C LYS A 38 -13.41 10.97 14.37
N ASN A 39 -13.76 10.53 15.58
CA ASN A 39 -14.62 9.35 15.73
C ASN A 39 -16.02 9.62 15.18
N VAL A 40 -16.58 10.81 15.42
CA VAL A 40 -17.86 11.23 14.85
C VAL A 40 -17.80 11.27 13.32
N GLN A 41 -16.75 11.86 12.74
CA GLN A 41 -16.51 11.85 11.29
C GLN A 41 -16.50 10.42 10.72
N THR A 42 -15.81 9.49 11.40
CA THR A 42 -15.76 8.08 11.00
C THR A 42 -17.14 7.43 11.02
N ILE A 43 -17.99 7.74 12.01
CA ILE A 43 -19.36 7.23 12.07
C ILE A 43 -20.22 7.79 10.94
N PHE A 44 -20.12 9.08 10.64
CA PHE A 44 -20.84 9.66 9.49
C PHE A 44 -20.37 9.06 8.16
N LEU A 45 -19.08 8.77 8.02
CA LEU A 45 -18.54 8.07 6.85
C LEU A 45 -19.16 6.67 6.71
N LEU A 46 -19.30 5.94 7.82
CA LEU A 46 -19.96 4.64 7.86
C LEU A 46 -21.43 4.70 7.44
N MET A 47 -22.11 5.82 7.70
CA MET A 47 -23.52 6.03 7.35
C MET A 47 -23.77 6.55 5.92
N ARG A 48 -22.71 6.90 5.17
CA ARG A 48 -22.79 7.61 3.87
C ARG A 48 -23.74 6.99 2.82
N ASN A 49 -23.88 5.67 2.82
CA ASN A 49 -24.67 4.94 1.83
C ASN A 49 -26.14 4.76 2.22
N ASN A 50 -26.50 5.01 3.48
CA ASN A 50 -27.88 4.83 3.91
C ASN A 50 -28.78 5.91 3.30
N ASN A 51 -30.04 5.54 3.06
CA ASN A 51 -31.09 6.45 2.62
C ASN A 51 -32.03 6.74 3.80
N PHE A 52 -31.92 7.93 4.38
CA PHE A 52 -32.67 8.36 5.56
C PHE A 52 -33.04 9.83 5.44
N GLU A 53 -34.14 10.23 6.08
CA GLU A 53 -34.72 11.59 5.96
C GLU A 53 -33.74 12.69 6.35
N MET A 54 -32.86 12.42 7.31
CA MET A 54 -31.88 13.39 7.83
C MET A 54 -30.58 13.48 7.03
N LYS A 55 -30.48 12.81 5.87
CA LYS A 55 -29.22 12.76 5.10
C LYS A 55 -28.77 14.14 4.64
N ASP A 56 -29.71 14.94 4.14
CA ASP A 56 -29.40 16.27 3.67
C ASP A 56 -28.98 17.18 4.82
N GLU A 57 -29.57 17.02 6.01
CA GLU A 57 -29.18 17.76 7.22
C GLU A 57 -27.77 17.38 7.68
N MET A 58 -27.45 16.08 7.70
CA MET A 58 -26.11 15.58 7.99
C MET A 58 -25.08 16.12 6.99
N GLU A 59 -25.34 16.02 5.69
CA GLU A 59 -24.41 16.49 4.66
C GLU A 59 -24.25 18.01 4.67
N ALA A 60 -25.31 18.76 4.97
CA ALA A 60 -25.25 20.21 5.18
C ALA A 60 -24.38 20.57 6.40
N TYR A 61 -24.54 19.84 7.51
CA TYR A 61 -23.70 20.01 8.70
C TYR A 61 -22.23 19.74 8.39
N LEU A 62 -21.91 18.57 7.80
CA LEU A 62 -20.55 18.19 7.44
C LEU A 62 -19.89 19.23 6.53
N LYS A 63 -20.61 19.69 5.50
CA LYS A 63 -20.11 20.68 4.55
C LYS A 63 -19.83 22.04 5.21
N ARG A 64 -20.61 22.41 6.23
CA ARG A 64 -20.50 23.70 6.92
C ARG A 64 -19.41 23.68 7.98
N GLU A 65 -19.41 22.68 8.86
CA GLU A 65 -18.50 22.61 10.00
C GLU A 65 -17.15 21.96 9.65
N TRP A 66 -17.16 20.95 8.78
CA TRP A 66 -15.95 20.19 8.41
C TRP A 66 -15.77 20.12 6.89
N PRO A 67 -15.59 21.28 6.22
CA PRO A 67 -15.49 21.33 4.76
C PRO A 67 -14.36 20.44 4.22
N ASP A 68 -13.19 20.42 4.86
CA ASP A 68 -12.06 19.58 4.43
C ASP A 68 -12.40 18.08 4.48
N PHE A 69 -13.01 17.61 5.57
CA PHE A 69 -13.48 16.23 5.69
C PHE A 69 -14.56 15.91 4.64
N TYR A 70 -15.53 16.81 4.48
CA TYR A 70 -16.64 16.62 3.55
C TYR A 70 -16.15 16.49 2.11
N PHE A 71 -15.32 17.43 1.65
CA PHE A 71 -14.89 17.49 0.25
C PHE A 71 -13.80 16.48 -0.11
N ASN A 72 -12.92 16.11 0.83
CA ASN A 72 -11.79 15.23 0.55
C ASN A 72 -12.09 13.77 0.90
N GLU A 73 -12.74 13.49 2.03
CA GLU A 73 -12.91 12.11 2.51
C GLU A 73 -14.33 11.59 2.27
N TYR A 74 -15.34 12.33 2.75
CA TYR A 74 -16.74 11.88 2.69
C TYR A 74 -17.23 11.69 1.25
N LEU A 75 -17.05 12.69 0.38
CA LEU A 75 -17.48 12.60 -1.02
C LEU A 75 -16.71 11.53 -1.81
N PHE A 76 -15.42 11.33 -1.54
CA PHE A 76 -14.65 10.29 -2.20
C PHE A 76 -15.17 8.89 -1.84
N GLU A 77 -15.40 8.62 -0.56
CA GLU A 77 -15.90 7.32 -0.09
C GLU A 77 -17.36 7.07 -0.49
N LYS A 78 -18.16 8.14 -0.67
CA LYS A 78 -19.55 8.08 -1.13
C LYS A 78 -19.66 7.87 -2.64
N ASN A 79 -18.99 8.70 -3.43
CA ASN A 79 -19.20 8.74 -4.89
C ASN A 79 -18.17 7.93 -5.66
N LYS A 80 -16.91 7.89 -5.18
CA LYS A 80 -15.74 7.34 -5.89
C LYS A 80 -15.62 7.86 -7.33
N ASP A 81 -16.04 9.11 -7.54
CA ASP A 81 -16.01 9.79 -8.83
C ASP A 81 -14.66 10.48 -9.06
N LYS A 82 -14.40 10.88 -10.31
CA LYS A 82 -13.16 11.54 -10.72
C LYS A 82 -12.87 12.80 -9.89
N LYS A 83 -13.89 13.63 -9.64
CA LYS A 83 -13.72 14.94 -9.00
C LYS A 83 -13.31 14.81 -7.53
N SER A 84 -14.00 13.94 -6.79
CA SER A 84 -13.70 13.66 -5.39
C SER A 84 -12.32 13.00 -5.24
N GLN A 85 -11.96 12.09 -6.15
CA GLN A 85 -10.63 11.50 -6.18
C GLN A 85 -9.53 12.54 -6.46
N GLU A 86 -9.73 13.44 -7.43
CA GLU A 86 -8.80 14.53 -7.74
C GLU A 86 -8.60 15.49 -6.56
N ASN A 87 -9.69 15.87 -5.88
CA ASN A 87 -9.61 16.73 -4.70
C ASN A 87 -8.75 16.10 -3.62
N LEU A 88 -8.99 14.81 -3.33
CA LEU A 88 -8.24 14.10 -2.31
C LEU A 88 -6.76 13.98 -2.69
N ILE A 89 -6.43 13.66 -3.95
CA ILE A 89 -5.02 13.65 -4.42
C ILE A 89 -4.39 15.04 -4.31
N LYS A 90 -5.09 16.12 -4.68
CA LYS A 90 -4.58 17.49 -4.53
C LYS A 90 -4.29 17.85 -3.07
N SER A 91 -5.12 17.37 -2.14
CA SER A 91 -4.81 17.49 -0.70
C SER A 91 -3.50 16.77 -0.36
N LYS A 92 -3.29 15.54 -0.85
CA LYS A 92 -2.05 14.79 -0.59
C LYS A 92 -0.82 15.46 -1.21
N ILE A 93 -0.96 16.06 -2.40
CA ILE A 93 0.10 16.86 -3.03
C ILE A 93 0.52 18.03 -2.14
N LYS A 94 -0.46 18.78 -1.60
CA LYS A 94 -0.19 19.91 -0.70
C LYS A 94 0.58 19.47 0.54
N ASP A 95 0.16 18.36 1.13
CA ASP A 95 0.79 17.81 2.32
C ASP A 95 2.22 17.29 2.03
N ILE A 96 2.45 16.56 0.92
CA ILE A 96 3.81 16.14 0.49
C ILE A 96 4.70 17.37 0.30
N ARG A 97 4.19 18.41 -0.39
CA ARG A 97 4.91 19.67 -0.60
C ARG A 97 5.27 20.35 0.72
N ASN A 98 4.35 20.35 1.69
CA ASN A 98 4.61 20.88 3.02
C ASN A 98 5.68 20.07 3.77
N ARG A 99 5.57 18.73 3.79
CA ARG A 99 6.58 17.86 4.41
C ARG A 99 7.96 18.07 3.78
N ASN A 100 8.02 18.17 2.45
CA ASN A 100 9.27 18.45 1.74
C ASN A 100 9.90 19.79 2.13
N PHE A 101 9.08 20.80 2.41
CA PHE A 101 9.53 22.13 2.83
C PHE A 101 10.01 22.18 4.28
N THR A 102 9.36 21.43 5.18
CA THR A 102 9.64 21.49 6.62
C THR A 102 10.73 20.52 7.07
N GLN A 103 10.91 19.38 6.41
CA GLN A 103 11.86 18.35 6.83
C GLN A 103 13.31 18.84 6.80
N GLY A 104 14.06 18.57 7.88
CA GLY A 104 15.46 18.96 8.03
C GLY A 104 15.70 20.47 8.11
N LYS A 105 14.62 21.29 8.14
CA LYS A 105 14.74 22.74 8.27
C LYS A 105 15.26 23.07 9.68
N ASN A 106 16.36 23.81 9.74
CA ASN A 106 17.08 24.13 10.99
C ASN A 106 17.52 22.87 11.76
N GLY A 107 17.78 21.75 11.08
CA GLY A 107 18.18 20.48 11.70
C GLY A 107 17.04 19.71 12.38
N LEU A 108 15.78 20.17 12.26
CA LEU A 108 14.62 19.50 12.82
C LEU A 108 14.04 18.48 11.84
N TYR A 109 13.89 17.24 12.31
CA TYR A 109 13.27 16.15 11.56
C TYR A 109 11.97 15.72 12.25
N SER A 110 10.92 15.56 11.47
CA SER A 110 9.60 15.13 11.97
C SER A 110 9.27 13.74 11.44
N GLY A 111 8.80 12.87 12.33
CA GLY A 111 8.14 11.62 11.94
C GLY A 111 6.63 11.85 11.82
N TYR A 112 5.98 11.10 10.94
CA TYR A 112 4.53 11.18 10.74
C TYR A 112 3.88 9.83 11.02
N GLY A 113 2.78 9.83 11.75
CA GLY A 113 1.98 8.62 11.99
C GLY A 113 1.25 8.09 10.75
N THR A 114 1.31 8.82 9.63
CA THR A 114 0.64 8.46 8.37
C THR A 114 1.61 8.46 7.20
N ASN A 115 1.38 7.54 6.26
CA ASN A 115 2.16 7.40 5.04
C ASN A 115 1.40 7.99 3.85
N ILE A 116 1.69 9.24 3.56
CA ILE A 116 0.97 10.00 2.55
C ILE A 116 1.18 9.50 1.12
N TYR A 117 2.33 8.87 0.87
CA TYR A 117 2.65 8.29 -0.43
C TYR A 117 1.80 7.03 -0.67
N LEU A 118 1.68 6.17 0.34
CA LEU A 118 0.82 4.99 0.31
C LEU A 118 -0.66 5.36 0.23
N GLU A 119 -1.09 6.41 0.94
CA GLU A 119 -2.45 6.94 0.80
C GLU A 119 -2.75 7.36 -0.64
N SER A 120 -1.84 8.10 -1.27
CA SER A 120 -1.97 8.55 -2.66
C SER A 120 -2.07 7.37 -3.64
N GLU A 121 -1.22 6.36 -3.47
CA GLU A 121 -1.30 5.11 -4.22
C GLU A 121 -2.68 4.44 -4.06
N ASN A 122 -3.14 4.27 -2.83
CA ASN A 122 -4.41 3.60 -2.54
C ASN A 122 -5.62 4.35 -3.11
N ILE A 123 -5.62 5.69 -3.06
CA ILE A 123 -6.65 6.51 -3.69
C ILE A 123 -6.69 6.29 -5.21
N LEU A 124 -5.51 6.22 -5.86
CA LEU A 124 -5.42 5.96 -7.30
C LEU A 124 -5.85 4.53 -7.68
N ARG A 125 -5.58 3.54 -6.82
CA ARG A 125 -5.99 2.13 -7.04
C ARG A 125 -7.50 1.91 -6.88
N ILE A 126 -8.12 2.54 -5.88
CA ILE A 126 -9.52 2.32 -5.52
C ILE A 126 -10.46 3.20 -6.36
N GLY A 127 -9.96 4.33 -6.86
CA GLY A 127 -10.74 5.22 -7.72
C GLY A 127 -11.22 4.51 -8.98
N ASN A 128 -12.47 4.78 -9.35
CA ASN A 128 -13.13 4.13 -10.48
C ASN A 128 -12.77 4.76 -11.83
N VAL A 129 -12.19 5.96 -11.81
CA VAL A 129 -11.96 6.77 -13.02
C VAL A 129 -10.55 7.35 -12.97
N ARG A 130 -9.88 7.35 -14.12
CA ARG A 130 -8.58 8.00 -14.26
C ARG A 130 -8.70 9.52 -14.07
N ILE A 131 -7.91 10.05 -13.16
CA ILE A 131 -7.80 11.49 -12.90
C ILE A 131 -6.95 12.20 -13.96
N ASP A 132 -7.01 13.53 -14.00
CA ASP A 132 -6.30 14.35 -14.97
C ASP A 132 -4.78 14.20 -14.91
N ASN A 133 -4.16 14.14 -16.10
CA ASN A 133 -2.71 14.03 -16.26
C ASN A 133 -1.96 15.15 -15.51
N GLN A 134 -2.48 16.38 -15.51
CA GLN A 134 -1.88 17.49 -14.75
C GLN A 134 -1.78 17.17 -13.25
N THR A 135 -2.81 16.55 -12.66
CA THR A 135 -2.79 16.19 -11.23
C THR A 135 -1.82 15.04 -10.98
N ILE A 136 -1.72 14.08 -11.92
CA ILE A 136 -0.74 12.99 -11.86
C ILE A 136 0.70 13.52 -11.97
N ASP A 137 0.96 14.45 -12.88
CA ASP A 137 2.27 15.07 -13.09
C ASP A 137 2.69 15.91 -11.88
N GLU A 138 1.76 16.64 -11.26
CA GLU A 138 2.04 17.39 -10.04
C GLU A 138 2.36 16.44 -8.86
N LEU A 139 1.61 15.34 -8.72
CA LEU A 139 1.91 14.30 -7.72
C LEU A 139 3.28 13.67 -7.96
N PHE A 140 3.60 13.32 -9.21
CA PHE A 140 4.90 12.79 -9.59
C PHE A 140 6.03 13.77 -9.26
N THR A 141 5.83 15.05 -9.55
CA THR A 141 6.80 16.12 -9.27
C THR A 141 7.08 16.27 -7.78
N VAL A 142 6.04 16.43 -6.94
CA VAL A 142 6.27 16.60 -5.49
C VAL A 142 6.88 15.36 -4.84
N THR A 143 6.56 14.17 -5.36
CA THR A 143 7.15 12.90 -4.91
C THR A 143 8.63 12.79 -5.31
N SER A 144 8.96 13.19 -6.54
CA SER A 144 10.35 13.22 -7.01
C SER A 144 11.20 14.18 -6.21
N ASN A 145 10.65 15.33 -5.83
CA ASN A 145 11.35 16.30 -4.96
C ASN A 145 11.68 15.72 -3.58
N SER A 146 10.86 14.79 -3.07
CA SER A 146 11.17 14.06 -1.83
C SER A 146 12.40 13.17 -1.99
N VAL A 147 12.48 12.44 -3.11
CA VAL A 147 13.64 11.58 -3.43
C VAL A 147 14.93 12.38 -3.60
N LEU A 148 14.86 13.48 -4.36
CA LEU A 148 16.01 14.31 -4.71
C LEU A 148 16.51 15.17 -3.53
N SER A 149 15.70 15.36 -2.49
CA SER A 149 16.08 16.16 -1.33
C SER A 149 17.03 15.42 -0.40
N SER A 150 18.17 16.01 -0.07
CA SER A 150 19.11 15.48 0.93
C SER A 150 18.60 15.59 2.38
N LYS A 151 17.52 16.35 2.61
CA LYS A 151 16.95 16.63 3.95
C LYS A 151 15.83 15.68 4.36
N GLN A 152 15.52 14.67 3.54
CA GLN A 152 14.49 13.69 3.87
C GLN A 152 15.05 12.56 4.73
N LEU A 153 14.14 11.93 5.50
CA LEU A 153 14.43 10.68 6.18
C LEU A 153 14.48 9.52 5.18
N VAL A 154 15.21 8.46 5.54
CA VAL A 154 15.26 7.22 4.73
C VAL A 154 13.85 6.70 4.45
N GLU A 155 12.99 6.62 5.46
CA GLU A 155 11.64 6.08 5.35
C GLU A 155 10.76 6.90 4.40
N ASP A 156 10.87 8.24 4.44
CA ASP A 156 10.13 9.13 3.54
C ASP A 156 10.58 8.94 2.09
N LYS A 157 11.90 8.84 1.85
CA LYS A 157 12.43 8.56 0.50
C LYS A 157 12.00 7.19 -0.01
N LEU A 158 12.01 6.15 0.84
CA LEU A 158 11.55 4.82 0.45
C LEU A 158 10.10 4.83 0.03
N ASN A 159 9.24 5.50 0.78
CA ASN A 159 7.82 5.64 0.44
C ASN A 159 7.61 6.50 -0.82
N ALA A 160 8.43 7.52 -1.04
CA ALA A 160 8.42 8.29 -2.28
C ALA A 160 8.82 7.43 -3.50
N TYR A 161 9.88 6.61 -3.40
CA TYR A 161 10.26 5.67 -4.44
C TYR A 161 9.15 4.67 -4.77
N ARG A 162 8.45 4.14 -3.76
CA ARG A 162 7.27 3.27 -3.94
C ARG A 162 6.22 3.93 -4.82
N LEU A 163 5.83 5.16 -4.46
CA LEU A 163 4.83 5.90 -5.21
C LEU A 163 5.33 6.25 -6.62
N MET A 164 6.60 6.62 -6.81
CA MET A 164 7.14 6.89 -8.15
C MET A 164 7.11 5.64 -9.05
N ILE A 165 7.53 4.48 -8.54
CA ILE A 165 7.45 3.21 -9.27
C ILE A 165 6.00 2.90 -9.62
N PHE A 166 5.08 3.06 -8.68
CA PHE A 166 3.65 2.90 -8.94
C PHE A 166 3.17 3.85 -10.06
N LEU A 167 3.48 5.15 -9.98
CA LEU A 167 3.01 6.16 -10.92
C LEU A 167 3.52 5.91 -12.34
N LEU A 168 4.81 5.59 -12.52
CA LEU A 168 5.39 5.28 -13.83
C LEU A 168 4.73 4.06 -14.50
N ARG A 169 4.18 3.14 -13.69
CA ARG A 169 3.46 1.97 -14.19
C ARG A 169 1.96 2.21 -14.34
N TYR A 170 1.41 3.12 -13.55
CA TYR A 170 0.03 3.55 -13.62
C TYR A 170 -0.23 4.41 -14.87
N ASP A 171 0.74 5.25 -15.26
CA ASP A 171 0.68 6.08 -16.46
C ASP A 171 2.05 6.19 -17.16
N GLU A 172 2.25 5.41 -18.22
CA GLU A 172 3.51 5.38 -18.98
C GLU A 172 3.87 6.73 -19.62
N THR A 173 2.85 7.55 -19.91
CA THR A 173 3.04 8.85 -20.56
C THR A 173 3.63 9.92 -19.63
N ILE A 174 3.77 9.63 -18.32
CA ILE A 174 4.52 10.48 -17.37
C ILE A 174 5.94 10.72 -17.86
N ILE A 175 6.58 9.70 -18.46
CA ILE A 175 7.98 9.76 -18.90
C ILE A 175 8.17 10.88 -19.93
N GLU A 176 7.26 10.98 -20.90
CA GLU A 176 7.30 11.99 -21.96
C GLU A 176 6.94 13.37 -21.42
N ARG A 177 5.88 13.46 -20.60
CA ARG A 177 5.39 14.73 -20.05
C ARG A 177 6.33 15.38 -19.03
N ASN A 178 7.18 14.60 -18.37
CA ASN A 178 8.08 15.05 -17.31
C ASN A 178 9.56 14.80 -17.65
N ASN A 179 9.93 14.86 -18.93
CA ASN A 179 11.24 14.47 -19.46
C ASN A 179 12.44 15.10 -18.73
N GLU A 180 12.38 16.38 -18.36
CA GLU A 180 13.45 17.10 -17.65
C GLU A 180 13.66 16.50 -16.25
N LEU A 181 12.58 16.32 -15.49
CA LEU A 181 12.62 15.73 -14.16
C LEU A 181 13.07 14.26 -14.21
N ILE A 182 12.62 13.50 -15.22
CA ILE A 182 13.08 12.12 -15.46
C ILE A 182 14.58 12.10 -15.74
N THR A 183 15.10 13.06 -16.50
CA THR A 183 16.54 13.19 -16.77
C THR A 183 17.31 13.47 -15.49
N GLN A 184 16.82 14.36 -14.64
CA GLN A 184 17.40 14.64 -13.33
C GLN A 184 17.43 13.38 -12.44
N ILE A 185 16.34 12.63 -12.39
CA ILE A 185 16.26 11.36 -11.64
C ILE A 185 17.29 10.35 -12.16
N ILE A 186 17.44 10.21 -13.48
CA ILE A 186 18.41 9.28 -14.08
C ILE A 186 19.85 9.66 -13.74
N GLN A 187 20.14 10.95 -13.66
CA GLN A 187 21.48 11.47 -13.39
C GLN A 187 21.79 11.57 -11.90
N PHE A 188 20.79 11.47 -11.03
CA PHE A 188 20.95 11.60 -9.58
C PHE A 188 21.88 10.50 -9.02
N GLN A 189 22.97 10.90 -8.38
CA GLN A 189 23.96 9.99 -7.78
C GLN A 189 23.86 9.91 -6.25
N ASP A 190 23.33 10.95 -5.59
CA ASP A 190 23.28 11.02 -4.13
C ASP A 190 22.06 10.30 -3.53
N TYR A 191 21.56 9.25 -4.20
CA TYR A 191 20.35 8.55 -3.78
C TYR A 191 20.51 7.79 -2.46
N GLU A 192 21.73 7.43 -2.09
CA GLU A 192 22.09 6.82 -0.80
C GLU A 192 22.11 7.82 0.36
N HIS A 193 22.20 9.13 0.07
CA HIS A 193 22.25 10.15 1.11
C HIS A 193 20.86 10.49 1.63
N ALA A 194 20.59 10.12 2.88
CA ALA A 194 19.41 10.51 3.65
C ALA A 194 19.73 10.50 5.14
N THR A 195 18.90 11.17 5.93
CA THR A 195 19.01 11.11 7.38
C THR A 195 18.36 9.82 7.88
N GLU A 196 19.12 9.02 8.61
CA GLU A 196 18.60 7.85 9.31
C GLU A 196 17.94 8.30 10.62
N SER A 197 16.67 7.94 10.78
CA SER A 197 15.98 8.09 12.06
C SER A 197 16.53 7.07 13.06
N MET A 198 16.69 7.45 14.33
CA MET A 198 17.05 6.50 15.41
C MET A 198 16.02 5.37 15.58
N MET A 199 14.80 5.57 15.09
CA MET A 199 13.72 4.59 15.14
C MET A 199 13.63 3.73 13.86
N SER A 200 14.47 4.01 12.85
CA SER A 200 14.44 3.27 11.59
C SER A 200 14.99 1.86 11.79
N HIS A 201 14.32 0.87 11.23
CA HIS A 201 14.85 -0.49 11.08
C HIS A 201 15.55 -0.69 9.72
N VAL A 202 15.72 0.39 8.96
CA VAL A 202 16.10 0.38 7.55
C VAL A 202 17.22 1.39 7.33
N ASP A 203 18.26 0.98 6.62
CA ASP A 203 19.42 1.83 6.30
C ASP A 203 19.39 2.32 4.84
N SER A 204 20.36 3.17 4.51
CA SER A 204 20.53 3.76 3.17
C SER A 204 20.68 2.74 2.02
N THR A 205 21.08 1.49 2.28
CA THR A 205 21.19 0.45 1.24
C THR A 205 19.85 0.21 0.54
N MET A 206 18.74 0.36 1.26
CA MET A 206 17.41 0.24 0.67
C MET A 206 17.10 1.35 -0.33
N LEU A 207 17.69 2.54 -0.18
CA LEU A 207 17.54 3.62 -1.16
C LEU A 207 18.24 3.26 -2.48
N ILE A 208 19.37 2.56 -2.42
CA ILE A 208 20.08 2.06 -3.60
C ILE A 208 19.19 1.09 -4.37
N LEU A 209 18.65 0.05 -3.71
CA LEU A 209 17.74 -0.90 -4.36
C LEU A 209 16.53 -0.18 -4.97
N SER A 210 15.93 0.74 -4.22
CA SER A 210 14.75 1.49 -4.65
C SER A 210 15.02 2.33 -5.89
N HIS A 211 16.17 3.01 -5.92
CA HIS A 211 16.60 3.80 -7.06
C HIS A 211 16.88 2.91 -8.29
N LEU A 212 17.57 1.79 -8.13
CA LEU A 212 17.85 0.87 -9.24
C LEU A 212 16.57 0.27 -9.84
N LEU A 213 15.58 -0.07 -9.00
CA LEU A 213 14.26 -0.53 -9.48
C LEU A 213 13.49 0.59 -10.20
N LEU A 214 13.61 1.84 -9.76
CA LEU A 214 13.07 2.99 -10.48
C LEU A 214 13.74 3.15 -11.86
N LEU A 215 15.07 3.03 -11.93
CA LEU A 215 15.82 3.08 -13.19
C LEU A 215 15.45 1.93 -14.14
N GLU A 216 15.13 0.74 -13.63
CA GLU A 216 14.53 -0.35 -14.43
C GLU A 216 13.17 0.03 -15.00
N CYS A 217 12.35 0.79 -14.27
CA CYS A 217 11.09 1.31 -14.80
C CYS A 217 11.31 2.27 -15.98
N LEU A 218 12.45 2.96 -15.99
CA LEU A 218 12.89 3.90 -17.04
C LEU A 218 13.77 3.23 -18.12
N GLY A 219 13.86 1.90 -18.14
CA GLY A 219 14.56 1.15 -19.19
C GLY A 219 16.09 1.19 -19.12
N LYS A 220 16.69 1.53 -17.96
CA LYS A 220 18.15 1.70 -17.83
C LYS A 220 18.93 0.42 -17.52
N ASN A 221 18.26 -0.75 -17.47
CA ASN A 221 18.88 -2.07 -17.27
C ASN A 221 19.97 -2.09 -16.18
N LYS A 222 19.54 -2.31 -14.94
CA LYS A 222 20.30 -2.34 -13.69
C LYS A 222 20.37 -3.73 -13.07
N PHE A 223 20.29 -4.79 -13.88
CA PHE A 223 20.23 -6.17 -13.38
C PHE A 223 21.42 -6.50 -12.47
N SER A 224 22.64 -6.21 -12.92
CA SER A 224 23.86 -6.54 -12.20
C SER A 224 23.95 -5.79 -10.86
N GLU A 225 23.63 -4.51 -10.87
CA GLU A 225 23.61 -3.66 -9.68
C GLU A 225 22.53 -4.10 -8.69
N ILE A 226 21.33 -4.45 -9.17
CA ILE A 226 20.25 -4.98 -8.31
C ILE A 226 20.70 -6.31 -7.67
N ALA A 227 21.33 -7.20 -8.44
CA ALA A 227 21.82 -8.48 -7.91
C ALA A 227 22.89 -8.29 -6.83
N GLN A 228 23.79 -7.31 -7.01
CA GLN A 228 24.82 -6.95 -6.02
C GLN A 228 24.20 -6.37 -4.75
N VAL A 229 23.24 -5.46 -4.87
CA VAL A 229 22.59 -4.86 -3.68
C VAL A 229 21.80 -5.92 -2.92
N LEU A 230 21.03 -6.77 -3.60
CA LEU A 230 20.28 -7.83 -2.94
C LEU A 230 21.19 -8.83 -2.21
N SER A 231 22.41 -9.08 -2.69
CA SER A 231 23.31 -10.07 -2.07
C SER A 231 23.90 -9.58 -0.74
N ILE A 232 23.96 -8.27 -0.55
CA ILE A 232 24.45 -7.65 0.69
C ILE A 232 23.34 -7.28 1.68
N LEU A 233 22.06 -7.44 1.30
CA LEU A 233 20.92 -7.22 2.20
C LEU A 233 20.82 -8.31 3.26
N THR A 234 21.56 -8.14 4.35
CA THR A 234 21.58 -9.05 5.51
C THR A 234 20.67 -8.58 6.65
N ASN A 235 20.40 -7.27 6.75
CA ASN A 235 19.52 -6.70 7.77
C ASN A 235 18.05 -7.13 7.53
N PRO A 236 17.35 -7.71 8.52
CA PRO A 236 15.96 -8.13 8.36
C PRO A 236 14.96 -7.02 8.00
N GLY A 237 15.16 -5.80 8.53
CA GLY A 237 14.34 -4.64 8.18
C GLY A 237 14.48 -4.26 6.71
N ASN A 238 15.70 -4.25 6.18
CA ASN A 238 15.93 -4.05 4.74
C ASN A 238 15.30 -5.18 3.92
N GLN A 239 15.42 -6.45 4.32
CA GLN A 239 14.80 -7.58 3.62
C GLN A 239 13.26 -7.46 3.58
N VAL A 240 12.65 -7.01 4.68
CA VAL A 240 11.21 -6.72 4.74
C VAL A 240 10.83 -5.63 3.74
N GLU A 241 11.56 -4.51 3.74
CA GLU A 241 11.25 -3.41 2.82
C GLU A 241 11.57 -3.76 1.36
N ALA A 242 12.55 -4.62 1.11
CA ALA A 242 12.86 -5.18 -0.21
C ALA A 242 11.71 -6.06 -0.72
N CYS A 243 11.14 -6.95 0.12
CA CYS A 243 9.95 -7.73 -0.25
C CYS A 243 8.81 -6.80 -0.70
N LYS A 244 8.52 -5.75 0.07
CA LYS A 244 7.47 -4.77 -0.24
C LYS A 244 7.76 -3.97 -1.50
N MET A 245 9.00 -3.53 -1.71
CA MET A 245 9.39 -2.76 -2.90
C MET A 245 9.35 -3.63 -4.16
N ILE A 246 9.85 -4.86 -4.09
CA ILE A 246 9.79 -5.83 -5.18
C ILE A 246 8.33 -6.16 -5.52
N LEU A 247 7.45 -6.31 -4.53
CA LEU A 247 6.02 -6.50 -4.76
C LEU A 247 5.39 -5.37 -5.59
N ILE A 248 5.69 -4.11 -5.24
CA ILE A 248 5.22 -2.93 -5.98
C ILE A 248 5.77 -2.93 -7.41
N PHE A 249 7.06 -3.27 -7.57
CA PHE A 249 7.71 -3.37 -8.87
C PHE A 249 7.13 -4.50 -9.74
N LEU A 250 6.80 -5.64 -9.14
CA LEU A 250 6.24 -6.83 -9.79
C LEU A 250 4.76 -6.71 -10.13
N HIS A 251 4.06 -5.75 -9.51
CA HIS A 251 2.63 -5.58 -9.70
C HIS A 251 2.30 -5.47 -11.20
N ASN A 252 1.28 -6.23 -11.63
CA ASN A 252 0.97 -6.37 -13.05
C ASN A 252 0.14 -5.17 -13.53
N TYR A 253 0.82 -4.15 -14.03
CA TYR A 253 0.18 -3.02 -14.72
C TYR A 253 0.02 -3.37 -16.20
N LYS A 254 -1.15 -3.04 -16.76
CA LYS A 254 -1.43 -3.25 -18.19
C LYS A 254 -0.27 -2.65 -18.99
N ASN A 255 0.36 -3.46 -19.85
CA ASN A 255 1.43 -3.10 -20.80
C ASN A 255 2.89 -3.16 -20.31
N PHE A 256 3.18 -3.44 -19.04
CA PHE A 256 4.57 -3.56 -18.58
C PHE A 256 5.03 -5.00 -18.43
N LYS A 257 6.01 -5.40 -19.25
CA LYS A 257 6.68 -6.70 -19.13
C LYS A 257 8.01 -6.56 -18.41
N ILE A 258 8.10 -7.21 -17.26
CA ILE A 258 9.34 -7.32 -16.49
C ILE A 258 10.25 -8.34 -17.18
N ARG A 259 11.55 -8.07 -17.17
CA ARG A 259 12.54 -8.95 -17.79
C ARG A 259 12.64 -10.27 -17.02
N THR A 260 12.67 -11.39 -17.73
CA THR A 260 12.66 -12.74 -17.15
C THR A 260 13.83 -13.00 -16.20
N ASN A 261 15.00 -12.39 -16.46
CA ASN A 261 16.16 -12.50 -15.57
C ASN A 261 15.92 -11.82 -14.22
N LEU A 262 15.29 -10.64 -14.18
CA LEU A 262 14.88 -9.97 -12.95
C LEU A 262 13.81 -10.78 -12.20
N GLU A 263 12.81 -11.29 -12.91
CA GLU A 263 11.79 -12.17 -12.32
C GLU A 263 12.44 -13.40 -11.66
N SER A 264 13.44 -13.99 -12.33
CA SER A 264 14.20 -15.14 -11.81
C SER A 264 15.07 -14.77 -10.61
N LEU A 265 15.67 -13.58 -10.62
CA LEU A 265 16.45 -13.05 -9.49
C LEU A 265 15.55 -12.89 -8.25
N PHE A 266 14.39 -12.25 -8.40
CA PHE A 266 13.45 -12.08 -7.29
C PHE A 266 12.89 -13.41 -6.79
N LEU A 267 12.68 -14.38 -7.67
CA LEU A 267 12.36 -15.75 -7.28
C LEU A 267 13.45 -16.36 -6.39
N GLN A 268 14.73 -16.26 -6.79
CA GLN A 268 15.86 -16.81 -6.02
C GLN A 268 15.91 -16.21 -4.61
N TYR A 269 15.82 -14.89 -4.49
CA TYR A 269 15.80 -14.21 -3.19
C TYR A 269 14.54 -14.55 -2.38
N SER A 270 13.38 -14.71 -3.02
CA SER A 270 12.17 -15.14 -2.32
C SER A 270 12.32 -16.54 -1.71
N LEU A 271 13.03 -17.45 -2.38
CA LEU A 271 13.29 -18.79 -1.85
C LEU A 271 14.34 -18.77 -0.74
N LEU A 272 15.35 -17.91 -0.86
CA LEU A 272 16.34 -17.69 0.20
C LEU A 272 15.67 -17.17 1.48
N TRP A 273 14.87 -16.11 1.35
CA TRP A 273 14.20 -15.46 2.48
C TRP A 273 13.06 -16.29 3.09
N ALA A 274 12.60 -17.34 2.41
CA ALA A 274 11.65 -18.30 2.99
C ALA A 274 12.23 -19.04 4.20
N ASN A 275 13.55 -19.17 4.28
CA ASN A 275 14.26 -19.83 5.38
C ASN A 275 14.90 -18.83 6.37
N SER A 276 14.54 -17.54 6.30
CA SER A 276 15.06 -16.54 7.24
C SER A 276 14.61 -16.86 8.67
N ASP A 277 15.49 -16.69 9.66
CA ASP A 277 15.13 -16.84 11.08
C ASP A 277 14.14 -15.75 11.53
N ASN A 278 14.10 -14.62 10.82
CA ASN A 278 13.21 -13.51 11.14
C ASN A 278 11.78 -13.73 10.62
N ILE A 279 10.82 -13.76 11.55
CA ILE A 279 9.40 -13.97 11.23
C ILE A 279 8.83 -12.89 10.29
N SER A 280 9.22 -11.62 10.45
CA SER A 280 8.73 -10.52 9.62
C SER A 280 9.23 -10.66 8.18
N VAL A 281 10.47 -11.12 7.98
CA VAL A 281 11.00 -11.43 6.65
C VAL A 281 10.19 -12.55 6.01
N ARG A 282 9.99 -13.68 6.71
CA ARG A 282 9.18 -14.79 6.18
C ARG A 282 7.74 -14.37 5.87
N TRP A 283 7.13 -13.54 6.72
CA TRP A 283 5.78 -13.02 6.54
C TRP A 283 5.65 -12.18 5.26
N ASN A 284 6.52 -11.19 5.08
CA ASN A 284 6.50 -10.35 3.86
C ASN A 284 6.86 -11.15 2.61
N ASN A 285 7.76 -12.12 2.74
CA ASN A 285 8.19 -12.96 1.64
C ASN A 285 7.08 -13.92 1.14
N VAL A 286 6.17 -14.37 2.01
CA VAL A 286 5.00 -15.16 1.56
C VAL A 286 4.14 -14.34 0.58
N HIS A 287 3.92 -13.05 0.83
CA HIS A 287 3.19 -12.19 -0.10
C HIS A 287 3.93 -12.05 -1.44
N LEU A 288 5.26 -11.92 -1.42
CA LEU A 288 6.09 -11.92 -2.62
C LEU A 288 5.95 -13.23 -3.42
N GLN A 289 6.00 -14.39 -2.76
CA GLN A 289 5.81 -15.69 -3.39
C GLN A 289 4.40 -15.86 -3.98
N LEU A 290 3.37 -15.41 -3.27
CA LEU A 290 1.98 -15.42 -3.75
C LEU A 290 1.78 -14.53 -4.98
N THR A 291 2.61 -13.51 -5.19
CA THR A 291 2.62 -12.72 -6.43
C THR A 291 3.40 -13.42 -7.53
N LEU A 292 4.59 -13.95 -7.22
CA LEU A 292 5.44 -14.62 -8.20
C LEU A 292 4.81 -15.92 -8.76
N ILE A 293 3.93 -16.59 -8.02
CA ILE A 293 3.26 -17.82 -8.46
C ILE A 293 2.33 -17.60 -9.67
N GLU A 294 1.88 -16.37 -9.90
CA GLU A 294 1.09 -16.02 -11.09
C GLU A 294 1.89 -16.28 -12.39
N LYS A 295 3.22 -16.24 -12.31
CA LYS A 295 4.12 -16.55 -13.43
C LYS A 295 4.17 -18.05 -13.66
N LYS A 296 3.68 -18.49 -14.83
CA LYS A 296 3.60 -19.92 -15.21
C LYS A 296 4.90 -20.69 -14.98
N GLY A 297 6.05 -20.09 -15.27
CA GLY A 297 7.37 -20.73 -15.09
C GLY A 297 7.74 -21.04 -13.64
N PHE A 298 7.14 -20.35 -12.67
CA PHE A 298 7.51 -20.45 -11.25
C PHE A 298 6.54 -21.27 -10.41
N LYS A 299 5.35 -21.57 -10.94
CA LYS A 299 4.27 -22.30 -10.24
C LYS A 299 4.73 -23.53 -9.50
N LYS A 300 5.50 -24.41 -10.16
CA LYS A 300 5.96 -25.68 -9.57
C LYS A 300 6.89 -25.45 -8.38
N LEU A 301 7.83 -24.51 -8.48
CA LEU A 301 8.83 -24.27 -7.45
C LEU A 301 8.22 -23.56 -6.24
N ILE A 302 7.48 -22.49 -6.49
CA ILE A 302 6.79 -21.74 -5.44
C ILE A 302 5.71 -22.61 -4.78
N GLY A 303 4.92 -23.35 -5.55
CA GLY A 303 3.89 -24.23 -5.01
C GLY A 303 4.43 -25.30 -4.07
N LYS A 304 5.63 -25.84 -4.35
CA LYS A 304 6.32 -26.74 -3.41
C LYS A 304 6.75 -26.01 -2.14
N ASN A 305 7.29 -24.80 -2.27
CA ASN A 305 7.73 -24.01 -1.12
C ASN A 305 6.56 -23.58 -0.22
N LEU A 306 5.44 -23.14 -0.80
CA LEU A 306 4.22 -22.81 -0.05
C LEU A 306 3.67 -24.02 0.71
N GLN A 307 3.69 -25.23 0.11
CA GLN A 307 3.33 -26.46 0.82
C GLN A 307 4.32 -26.77 1.95
N SER A 308 5.63 -26.54 1.75
CA SER A 308 6.62 -26.70 2.82
C SER A 308 6.32 -25.77 4.00
N ILE A 309 6.07 -24.48 3.73
CA ILE A 309 5.70 -23.47 4.74
C ILE A 309 4.42 -23.91 5.49
N MET A 310 3.41 -24.42 4.76
CA MET A 310 2.19 -24.96 5.37
C MET A 310 2.42 -26.16 6.28
N ASN A 311 3.48 -26.94 6.07
CA ASN A 311 3.82 -28.04 6.98
C ASN A 311 4.63 -27.56 8.19
N THR A 312 5.61 -26.67 8.00
CA THR A 312 6.68 -26.45 8.99
C THR A 312 6.63 -25.11 9.73
N ASP A 313 6.07 -24.04 9.16
CA ASP A 313 6.17 -22.70 9.76
C ASP A 313 5.13 -22.47 10.87
N ASN A 314 5.15 -21.30 11.48
CA ASN A 314 4.17 -20.93 12.49
C ASN A 314 2.84 -20.47 11.88
N ALA A 315 1.80 -20.42 12.72
CA ALA A 315 0.45 -20.06 12.29
C ALA A 315 0.33 -18.64 11.69
N MET A 316 1.17 -17.69 12.10
CA MET A 316 1.14 -16.33 11.54
C MET A 316 1.51 -16.36 10.06
N ILE A 317 2.56 -17.10 9.68
CA ILE A 317 2.98 -17.23 8.28
C ILE A 317 1.98 -18.09 7.48
N LYS A 318 1.59 -19.24 8.03
CA LYS A 318 0.61 -20.15 7.40
C LYS A 318 -0.70 -19.44 7.08
N SER A 319 -1.20 -18.61 7.99
CA SER A 319 -2.46 -17.88 7.80
C SER A 319 -2.47 -17.03 6.52
N GLN A 320 -1.33 -16.44 6.13
CA GLN A 320 -1.24 -15.63 4.91
C GLN A 320 -1.50 -16.44 3.64
N ILE A 321 -1.11 -17.71 3.64
CA ILE A 321 -1.35 -18.64 2.52
C ILE A 321 -2.82 -19.10 2.54
N VAL A 322 -3.34 -19.47 3.71
CA VAL A 322 -4.72 -19.99 3.85
C VAL A 322 -5.76 -18.95 3.46
N HIS A 323 -5.54 -17.67 3.77
CA HIS A 323 -6.40 -16.57 3.33
C HIS A 323 -6.41 -16.33 1.81
N LYS A 324 -5.57 -17.02 1.04
CA LYS A 324 -5.45 -16.88 -0.42
C LYS A 324 -5.74 -18.18 -1.18
N ILE A 325 -6.37 -19.16 -0.54
CA ILE A 325 -6.74 -20.44 -1.18
C ILE A 325 -7.64 -20.23 -2.41
N ASP A 326 -8.57 -19.28 -2.36
CA ASP A 326 -9.46 -18.90 -3.47
C ASP A 326 -8.68 -18.36 -4.67
N VAL A 327 -7.69 -17.50 -4.41
CA VAL A 327 -6.78 -16.96 -5.42
C VAL A 327 -5.92 -18.07 -6.00
N LEU A 328 -5.39 -18.95 -5.15
CA LEU A 328 -4.61 -20.10 -5.56
C LEU A 328 -5.44 -21.09 -6.40
N GLU A 329 -6.73 -21.28 -6.11
CA GLU A 329 -7.60 -22.18 -6.89
C GLU A 329 -7.72 -21.73 -8.35
N LYS A 330 -7.83 -20.42 -8.57
CA LYS A 330 -7.87 -19.82 -9.91
C LYS A 330 -6.55 -20.02 -10.67
N LEU A 331 -5.43 -20.11 -9.96
CA LEU A 331 -4.09 -20.24 -10.54
C LEU A 331 -3.66 -21.71 -10.73
N ASP A 332 -3.91 -22.55 -9.74
CA ASP A 332 -3.57 -23.98 -9.68
C ASP A 332 -4.48 -24.71 -8.67
N LYS A 333 -5.53 -25.35 -9.19
CA LYS A 333 -6.49 -26.13 -8.40
C LYS A 333 -5.84 -27.25 -7.57
N LYS A 334 -4.77 -27.88 -8.07
CA LYS A 334 -4.11 -28.98 -7.35
C LYS A 334 -3.35 -28.46 -6.15
N LEU A 335 -2.62 -27.36 -6.32
CA LEU A 335 -1.94 -26.69 -5.21
C LEU A 335 -2.93 -26.19 -4.17
N SER A 336 -4.00 -25.50 -4.60
CA SER A 336 -5.02 -24.98 -3.69
C SER A 336 -5.64 -26.09 -2.84
N LYS A 337 -6.00 -27.23 -3.46
CA LYS A 337 -6.48 -28.41 -2.74
C LYS A 337 -5.45 -28.95 -1.74
N ALA A 338 -4.19 -29.08 -2.13
CA ALA A 338 -3.15 -29.58 -1.23
C ALA A 338 -2.95 -28.67 -0.01
N ILE A 339 -2.92 -27.35 -0.21
CA ILE A 339 -2.82 -26.35 0.86
C ILE A 339 -4.04 -26.44 1.80
N TYR A 340 -5.24 -26.54 1.23
CA TYR A 340 -6.47 -26.70 1.99
C TYR A 340 -6.47 -27.97 2.85
N ASP A 341 -6.09 -29.12 2.26
CA ASP A 341 -6.03 -30.40 2.96
C ASP A 341 -5.04 -30.34 4.15
N ILE A 342 -3.88 -29.70 3.96
CA ILE A 342 -2.91 -29.45 5.05
C ILE A 342 -3.53 -28.53 6.13
N ALA A 343 -4.17 -27.43 5.73
CA ALA A 343 -4.74 -26.45 6.67
C ALA A 343 -5.91 -27.00 7.49
N LYS A 344 -6.67 -27.96 6.95
CA LYS A 344 -7.80 -28.60 7.63
C LYS A 344 -7.34 -29.45 8.83
N GLU A 345 -6.22 -30.14 8.67
CA GLU A 345 -5.64 -31.05 9.66
C GLU A 345 -4.47 -30.41 10.44
N ASP A 346 -4.19 -29.12 10.25
CA ASP A 346 -3.08 -28.42 10.89
C ASP A 346 -3.22 -28.46 12.42
N ASN A 347 -2.12 -28.62 13.15
CA ASN A 347 -2.12 -28.69 14.62
C ASN A 347 -2.61 -27.38 15.28
N ASN A 348 -2.49 -26.24 14.61
CA ASN A 348 -2.92 -24.95 15.10
C ASN A 348 -4.43 -24.71 14.86
N PHE A 349 -5.16 -24.40 15.94
CA PHE A 349 -6.60 -24.15 15.90
C PHE A 349 -7.00 -22.98 14.97
N VAL A 350 -6.22 -21.90 14.92
CA VAL A 350 -6.52 -20.72 14.10
C VAL A 350 -6.49 -21.09 12.62
N ILE A 351 -5.51 -21.87 12.19
CA ILE A 351 -5.38 -22.35 10.81
C ILE A 351 -6.59 -23.21 10.42
N ARG A 352 -6.98 -24.16 11.27
CA ARG A 352 -8.20 -24.97 11.06
C ARG A 352 -9.48 -24.13 11.04
N LYS A 353 -9.54 -23.03 11.78
CA LYS A 353 -10.70 -22.14 11.80
C LYS A 353 -10.79 -21.32 10.50
N ILE A 354 -9.68 -20.77 10.02
CA ILE A 354 -9.64 -20.02 8.76
C ILE A 354 -10.03 -20.94 7.59
N SER A 355 -9.51 -22.17 7.54
CA SER A 355 -9.84 -23.12 6.47
C SER A 355 -11.32 -23.55 6.46
N LYS A 356 -12.00 -23.57 7.61
CA LYS A 356 -13.45 -23.81 7.68
C LYS A 356 -14.28 -22.67 7.10
N LEU A 357 -13.85 -21.41 7.31
CA LEU A 357 -14.55 -20.25 6.75
C LEU A 357 -14.52 -20.26 5.22
N TYR A 358 -13.48 -20.84 4.61
CA TYR A 358 -13.40 -21.06 3.16
C TYR A 358 -14.55 -21.94 2.64
N ILE A 359 -14.89 -23.02 3.36
CA ILE A 359 -15.98 -23.94 2.98
C ILE A 359 -17.33 -23.22 2.99
N ASN A 360 -17.55 -22.32 3.95
CA ASN A 360 -18.84 -21.66 4.13
C ASN A 360 -19.06 -20.46 3.19
N SER A 361 -18.06 -20.10 2.38
CA SER A 361 -18.13 -18.99 1.42
C SER A 361 -18.29 -19.45 -0.04
N HIS A 362 -18.41 -20.76 -0.26
CA HIS A 362 -18.69 -21.44 -1.53
C HIS A 362 -19.77 -22.51 -1.29
#